data_AF-A0A8D4BJ48-F1
#
_entry.id   AF-A0A8D4BJ48-F1
#
_cell.length_a   1.000
_cell.length_b   1.000
_cell.length_c   1.000
_cell.angle_alpha   90.00
_cell.angle_beta   90.00
_cell.angle_gamma   90.00
#
_symmetry.space_group_name_H-M   'P 1'
#
loop_
_entity.id
_entity.type
_entity.pdbx_description
1 polymer ?
#
loop_
_entity_poly.entity_id
_entity_poly.type
_entity_poly.pdbx_seq_one_letter_code
_entity_poly.pdbx_strand_id
1 'polypeptide(L)'
;MDSFSVKKLDKDISLTAKEFNILKVFISNPTHVYTKSQLYKAVWEDEYHGDENVINVHIRRLREKIEDNPSHPTYIKTLWGIGYKLGDL
;
A
#
# COMPACT_ATOMS: atom_id res chain seq x y z
N MET A 1 -21.33 5.65 4.02
CA MET A 1 -20.17 5.08 3.30
C MET A 1 -18.98 5.92 3.69
N ASP A 2 -18.06 5.38 4.49
CA ASP A 2 -16.85 6.12 4.85
C ASP A 2 -16.05 6.39 3.58
N SER A 3 -15.82 7.67 3.25
CA SER A 3 -14.95 8.04 2.14
C SER A 3 -13.52 8.13 2.67
N PHE A 4 -12.67 7.17 2.30
CA PHE A 4 -11.24 7.28 2.56
C PHE A 4 -10.61 8.12 1.45
N SER A 5 -9.85 9.15 1.82
CA SER A 5 -9.10 9.97 0.88
C SER A 5 -7.71 10.31 1.40
N VAL A 6 -6.84 10.68 0.47
CA VAL A 6 -5.55 11.30 0.76
C VAL A 6 -5.39 12.53 -0.10
N LYS A 7 -4.64 13.52 0.40
CA LYS A 7 -4.35 14.75 -0.35
C LYS A 7 -2.95 14.69 -0.94
N LYS A 8 -2.83 14.88 -2.25
CA LYS A 8 -1.56 15.02 -2.98
C LYS A 8 -1.58 16.32 -3.77
N LEU A 9 -0.67 17.24 -3.48
CA LEU A 9 -0.58 18.55 -4.16
C LEU A 9 -1.95 19.25 -4.25
N ASP A 10 -2.64 19.35 -3.13
CA ASP A 10 -4.00 19.91 -2.99
C ASP A 10 -5.13 19.19 -3.73
N LYS A 11 -4.85 18.05 -4.35
CA LYS A 11 -5.86 17.17 -4.94
C LYS A 11 -6.25 16.06 -3.98
N ASP A 12 -7.54 15.95 -3.68
CA ASP A 12 -8.09 14.81 -2.96
C ASP A 12 -8.18 13.58 -3.87
N ILE A 13 -7.63 12.47 -3.40
CA ILE A 13 -7.59 11.19 -4.10
C ILE A 13 -8.40 10.18 -3.28
N SER A 14 -9.48 9.68 -3.86
CA SER A 14 -10.33 8.69 -3.21
C SER A 14 -9.71 7.29 -3.22
N LEU A 15 -9.64 6.69 -2.04
CA LEU A 15 -9.15 5.33 -1.83
C LEU A 15 -10.29 4.42 -1.35
N THR A 16 -10.18 3.13 -1.67
CA THR A 16 -10.97 2.12 -0.99
C THR A 16 -10.44 1.92 0.44
N ALA A 17 -11.24 1.31 1.32
CA ALA A 17 -10.82 1.00 2.68
C ALA A 17 -9.50 0.19 2.72
N LYS A 18 -9.34 -0.79 1.83
CA LYS A 18 -8.14 -1.64 1.78
C LYS A 18 -6.91 -0.88 1.27
N GLU A 19 -7.06 -0.05 0.24
CA GLU A 19 -5.97 0.82 -0.23
C GLU A 19 -5.52 1.81 0.85
N PHE A 20 -6.48 2.42 1.54
CA PHE A 20 -6.20 3.33 2.65
C PHE A 20 -5.49 2.63 3.81
N ASN A 21 -5.96 1.44 4.19
CA ASN A 21 -5.33 0.66 5.26
C ASN A 21 -3.91 0.21 4.90
N ILE A 22 -3.66 -0.19 3.65
CA ILE A 22 -2.29 -0.49 3.17
C ILE A 22 -1.39 0.74 3.32
N LEU A 23 -1.85 1.91 2.85
CA LEU A 23 -1.08 3.14 2.97
C LEU A 23 -0.82 3.50 4.45
N LYS A 24 -1.84 3.37 5.30
CA LYS A 24 -1.75 3.61 6.74
C LYS A 24 -0.70 2.72 7.40
N VAL A 25 -0.59 1.45 7.01
CA VAL A 25 0.44 0.53 7.54
C VAL A 25 1.84 1.07 7.28
N PHE A 26 2.12 1.51 6.05
CA PHE A 26 3.43 2.06 5.70
C PHE A 26 3.74 3.38 6.42
N ILE A 27 2.78 4.31 6.47
CA ILE A 27 2.98 5.61 7.12
C ILE A 27 3.10 5.47 8.65
N SER A 28 2.46 4.46 9.26
CA SER A 28 2.56 4.23 10.71
C SER A 28 3.93 3.71 11.14
N ASN A 29 4.66 3.02 10.25
CA ASN A 29 6.04 2.58 10.50
C ASN A 29 6.93 2.80 9.25
N PRO A 30 7.35 4.05 8.97
CA PRO A 30 8.04 4.43 7.73
C PRO A 30 9.32 3.65 7.41
N THR A 31 10.01 3.16 8.44
CA THR A 31 11.29 2.45 8.28
C THR A 31 11.12 0.94 8.12
N HIS A 32 9.91 0.40 8.33
CA HIS A 32 9.68 -1.03 8.34
C HIS A 32 9.49 -1.60 6.93
N VAL A 33 10.08 -2.76 6.69
CA VAL A 33 9.85 -3.56 5.48
C VAL A 33 8.81 -4.61 5.80
N TYR A 34 7.69 -4.58 5.09
CA TYR A 34 6.62 -5.55 5.26
C TYR A 34 6.66 -6.61 4.16
N THR A 35 6.66 -7.89 4.55
CA THR A 35 6.38 -8.99 3.62
C THR A 35 4.93 -8.98 3.16
N LYS A 36 4.59 -9.71 2.09
CA LYS A 36 3.20 -9.86 1.63
C LYS A 36 2.29 -10.43 2.73
N SER A 37 2.76 -11.45 3.45
CA SER A 37 1.99 -12.08 4.53
C SER A 37 1.76 -11.13 5.70
N GLN A 38 2.76 -10.32 6.06
CA GLN A 38 2.62 -9.29 7.10
C GLN A 38 1.62 -8.20 6.68
N LEU A 39 1.68 -7.71 5.44
CA LEU A 39 0.69 -6.75 4.92
C LEU A 39 -0.71 -7.34 4.92
N TYR A 40 -0.86 -8.59 4.47
CA TYR A 40 -2.15 -9.27 4.46
C TYR A 40 -2.74 -9.33 5.87
N LYS A 41 -1.97 -9.84 6.82
CA LYS A 41 -2.40 -9.93 8.22
C LYS A 41 -2.77 -8.57 8.80
N ALA A 42 -1.99 -7.52 8.49
CA ALA A 42 -2.24 -6.17 9.00
C ALA A 42 -3.49 -5.51 8.41
N VAL A 43 -3.88 -5.84 7.18
CA VAL A 43 -4.96 -5.16 6.45
C VAL A 43 -6.27 -5.96 6.44
N TRP A 44 -6.18 -7.29 6.47
CA TRP A 44 -7.33 -8.20 6.52
C TRP A 44 -7.62 -8.77 7.90
N GLU A 45 -6.71 -8.60 8.87
CA GLU A 45 -6.86 -9.14 10.23
C GLU A 45 -7.10 -10.66 10.25
N ASP A 46 -6.58 -11.35 9.22
CA ASP A 46 -6.82 -12.76 8.96
C ASP A 46 -5.52 -13.48 8.58
N GLU A 47 -5.52 -14.81 8.65
CA GLU A 47 -4.40 -15.62 8.23
C GLU A 47 -4.24 -15.60 6.70
N TYR A 48 -2.98 -15.53 6.28
CA TYR A 48 -2.63 -15.48 4.88
C TYR A 48 -2.64 -16.89 4.28
N HIS A 49 -3.65 -17.19 3.45
CA HIS A 49 -3.82 -18.50 2.81
C HIS A 49 -3.06 -18.69 1.48
N GLY A 50 -2.11 -17.81 1.16
CA GLY A 50 -1.20 -18.02 0.03
C GLY A 50 -1.62 -17.40 -1.31
N ASP A 51 -2.73 -16.65 -1.39
CA ASP A 51 -3.04 -15.88 -2.60
C ASP A 51 -2.21 -14.59 -2.66
N GLU A 52 -0.99 -14.72 -3.20
CA GLU A 52 -0.04 -13.61 -3.35
C GLU A 52 -0.57 -12.48 -4.23
N ASN A 53 -1.57 -12.76 -5.05
CA ASN A 53 -2.09 -11.81 -6.02
C ASN A 53 -2.92 -10.71 -5.36
N VAL A 54 -3.57 -10.99 -4.23
CA VAL A 54 -4.42 -10.00 -3.54
C VAL A 54 -3.60 -8.75 -3.17
N ILE A 55 -2.45 -8.94 -2.52
CA ILE A 55 -1.57 -7.82 -2.14
C ILE A 55 -1.05 -7.09 -3.37
N ASN A 56 -0.60 -7.82 -4.39
CA ASN A 56 -0.08 -7.22 -5.62
C ASN A 56 -1.12 -6.33 -6.31
N VAL A 57 -2.38 -6.78 -6.39
CA VAL A 57 -3.48 -6.03 -7.01
C VAL A 57 -3.75 -4.74 -6.25
N HIS A 58 -3.84 -4.80 -4.91
CA HIS A 58 -4.12 -3.61 -4.13
C HIS A 58 -2.94 -2.63 -4.10
N ILE A 59 -1.70 -3.10 -4.06
CA ILE A 59 -0.50 -2.25 -4.18
C ILE A 59 -0.46 -1.56 -5.54
N ARG A 60 -0.75 -2.29 -6.63
CA ARG A 60 -0.82 -1.72 -7.97
C ARG A 60 -1.87 -0.62 -8.07
N ARG A 61 -3.11 -0.88 -7.62
CA ARG A 61 -4.19 0.11 -7.66
C ARG A 61 -3.90 1.34 -6.80
N LEU A 62 -3.30 1.13 -5.63
CA LEU A 62 -2.86 2.23 -4.77
C LEU A 62 -1.82 3.09 -5.48
N ARG A 63 -0.78 2.47 -6.08
CA ARG A 63 0.25 3.18 -6.84
C ARG A 63 -0.33 3.94 -8.04
N GLU A 64 -1.25 3.32 -8.79
CA GLU A 64 -1.98 3.97 -9.90
C GLU A 64 -2.69 5.26 -9.48
N LYS A 65 -3.05 5.39 -8.19
CA LYS A 65 -3.70 6.58 -7.65
C LYS A 65 -2.74 7.60 -7.07
N ILE A 66 -1.69 7.17 -6.36
CA ILE A 66 -0.84 8.08 -5.57
C ILE A 66 0.50 8.41 -6.23
N GLU A 67 1.06 7.52 -7.04
CA GLU A 67 2.37 7.72 -7.66
C GLU A 67 2.25 8.59 -8.92
N ASP A 68 3.28 9.38 -9.23
CA ASP A 68 3.35 10.06 -10.53
C ASP A 68 3.66 9.06 -11.66
N ASN A 69 4.47 8.04 -11.36
CA ASN A 69 4.72 6.90 -12.23
C ASN A 69 4.57 5.59 -11.45
N PRO A 70 3.44 4.86 -11.59
CA PRO A 70 3.20 3.62 -10.87
C PRO A 70 4.22 2.50 -11.16
N SER A 71 4.85 2.53 -12.34
CA SER A 71 5.90 1.59 -12.76
C SER A 71 7.28 1.95 -12.19
N HIS A 72 7.45 3.18 -11.68
CA HIS A 72 8.64 3.66 -11.01
C HIS A 72 8.26 4.33 -9.68
N PRO A 73 7.74 3.55 -8.72
CA PRO A 73 7.07 4.11 -7.54
C PRO A 73 8.06 4.76 -6.58
N THR A 74 7.70 5.96 -6.11
CA THR A 74 8.49 6.72 -5.13
C THR A 74 7.99 6.45 -3.72
N TYR A 75 6.66 6.42 -3.48
CA TYR A 75 6.07 6.33 -2.14
C TYR A 75 6.02 4.91 -1.58
N ILE A 76 5.66 3.92 -2.39
CA ILE A 76 5.62 2.52 -1.96
C ILE A 76 6.61 1.74 -2.81
N LYS A 77 7.78 1.44 -2.28
CA LYS A 77 8.86 0.76 -3.01
C LYS A 77 8.77 -0.76 -2.86
N THR A 78 9.06 -1.48 -3.94
CA THR A 78 9.21 -2.94 -3.91
C THR A 78 10.65 -3.30 -3.50
N LEU A 79 10.80 -4.20 -2.54
CA LEU A 79 12.06 -4.89 -2.25
C LEU A 79 11.92 -6.32 -2.77
N TRP A 80 12.52 -6.58 -3.94
CA TRP A 80 12.39 -7.85 -4.66
C TRP A 80 12.77 -9.04 -3.78
N GLY A 81 11.90 -10.06 -3.75
CA GLY A 81 12.07 -11.25 -2.93
C GLY A 81 11.74 -11.07 -1.43
N ILE A 82 11.41 -9.86 -0.98
CA ILE A 82 11.14 -9.57 0.43
C ILE A 82 9.71 -9.04 0.62
N GLY A 83 9.36 -7.97 -0.07
CA GLY A 83 8.05 -7.31 0.10
C GLY A 83 8.08 -5.84 -0.28
N TYR A 84 7.52 -4.99 0.58
CA TYR A 84 7.31 -3.57 0.32
C TYR A 84 7.74 -2.71 1.51
N LYS A 85 8.13 -1.48 1.22
CA LYS A 85 8.38 -0.45 2.24
C LYS A 85 7.85 0.90 1.80
N LEU A 86 7.70 1.80 2.76
CA LEU A 86 7.60 3.21 2.44
C LEU A 86 8.90 3.66 1.77
N GLY A 87 8.79 4.43 0.70
CA GLY A 87 9.92 5.10 0.09
C GLY A 87 10.38 6.29 0.90
N ASP A 88 11.52 6.82 0.51
CA ASP A 88 12.14 7.97 1.14
C ASP A 88 11.32 9.21 0.72
N LEU A 89 10.70 9.87 1.71
CA LEU A 89 9.87 11.08 1.53
C LEU A 89 10.72 12.33 1.36
#